data_AF-A0AAV1I8I6-F1
#
_entry.id   AF-A0AAV1I8I6-F1
#
_cell.length_a   1.000
_cell.length_b   1.000
_cell.length_c   1.000
_cell.angle_alpha   90.00
_cell.angle_beta   90.00
_cell.angle_gamma   90.00
#
_symmetry.space_group_name_H-M   'P 1'
#
loop_
_entity.id
_entity.type
_entity.pdbx_description
1 polymer ?
#
loop_
_entity_poly.entity_id
_entity_poly.type
_entity_poly.pdbx_seq_one_letter_code
_entity_poly.pdbx_strand_id
1 'polypeptide(L)'
;MESSWGDTDGREGDTDDGVSEDDYTFANDTAKIVARVLTSRAVQRILIQLQETDLFVAHWLAEYCSSHPPMTGDKFVLDMLRERPFYAADKITGKEHFVSPPELANRIMVARKALAGGMSKFDFPTYLQRTNTEVLRQHLESNSYTSGSYEKVERRRQRRA
;
A
#
# COMPACT_ATOMS: atom_id res chain seq x y z
N MET A 1 -9.90 -64.82 24.99
CA MET A 1 -9.78 -63.79 26.04
C MET A 1 -8.32 -63.34 26.03
N GLU A 2 -7.84 -62.71 24.97
CA GLU A 2 -8.18 -61.35 24.48
C GLU A 2 -8.08 -60.31 25.59
N SER A 3 -7.00 -59.54 25.55
CA SER A 3 -6.92 -58.13 25.97
C SER A 3 -5.62 -57.55 25.40
N SER A 4 -5.62 -57.43 24.08
CA SER A 4 -4.69 -56.58 23.32
C SER A 4 -5.14 -55.13 23.54
N TRP A 5 -4.50 -54.46 24.47
CA TRP A 5 -4.52 -53.00 24.62
C TRP A 5 -3.11 -52.56 24.22
N GLY A 6 -2.88 -51.95 23.08
CA GLY A 6 -3.68 -50.94 22.42
C GLY A 6 -2.68 -49.85 22.06
N ASP A 7 -1.87 -50.14 21.04
CA ASP A 7 -1.04 -49.17 20.34
C ASP A 7 -1.92 -47.98 19.97
N THR A 8 -1.84 -46.94 20.78
CA THR A 8 -2.30 -45.62 20.38
C THR A 8 -1.04 -44.85 20.07
N ASP A 9 -0.51 -45.12 18.87
CA ASP A 9 0.33 -44.20 18.15
C ASP A 9 -0.44 -42.88 18.09
N GLY A 10 -0.09 -42.00 19.02
CA GLY A 10 -0.52 -40.61 19.05
C GLY A 10 0.07 -39.95 17.82
N ARG A 11 -0.64 -40.14 16.70
CA ARG A 11 -0.53 -39.47 15.42
C ARG A 11 0.16 -38.13 15.63
N GLU A 12 1.36 -38.02 15.08
CA GLU A 12 2.00 -36.75 14.78
C GLU A 12 0.90 -35.81 14.31
N GLY A 13 0.58 -34.83 15.16
CA GLY A 13 -0.23 -33.72 14.73
C GLY A 13 0.60 -33.04 13.66
N ASP A 14 0.30 -33.36 12.41
CA ASP A 14 0.41 -32.44 11.29
C ASP A 14 -0.23 -31.14 11.77
N THR A 15 0.58 -30.28 12.38
CA THR A 15 0.41 -28.84 12.25
C THR A 15 0.69 -28.55 10.79
N ASP A 16 -0.26 -28.95 9.95
CA ASP A 16 -0.57 -28.28 8.71
C ASP A 16 -0.90 -26.86 9.13
N ASP A 17 0.15 -26.02 9.20
CA ASP A 17 0.03 -24.58 9.32
C ASP A 17 -0.73 -24.13 8.08
N GLY A 18 -2.06 -24.21 8.18
CA GLY A 18 -3.02 -24.17 7.08
C GLY A 18 -3.09 -22.81 6.42
N VAL A 19 -2.05 -22.48 5.65
CA VAL A 19 -2.08 -21.40 4.68
C VAL A 19 -2.80 -21.96 3.47
N SER A 20 -4.06 -21.56 3.31
CA SER A 20 -4.86 -21.95 2.15
C SER A 20 -4.19 -21.49 0.87
N GLU A 21 -4.39 -22.20 -0.24
CA GLU A 21 -3.98 -21.70 -1.57
C GLU A 21 -4.57 -20.31 -1.85
N ASP A 22 -5.75 -20.02 -1.28
CA ASP A 22 -6.40 -18.72 -1.31
C ASP A 22 -5.59 -17.63 -0.57
N ASP A 23 -4.88 -17.97 0.50
CA ASP A 23 -4.05 -17.02 1.25
C ASP A 23 -2.80 -16.64 0.45
N TYR A 24 -2.22 -17.59 -0.29
CA TYR A 24 -1.09 -17.34 -1.17
C TYR A 24 -1.47 -16.47 -2.37
N THR A 25 -2.64 -16.72 -2.97
CA THR A 25 -3.13 -15.89 -4.08
C THR A 25 -3.43 -14.46 -3.61
N PHE A 26 -4.07 -14.30 -2.45
CA PHE A 26 -4.30 -13.00 -1.83
C PHE A 26 -3.00 -12.24 -1.54
N ALA A 27 -1.99 -12.91 -0.97
CA ALA A 27 -0.69 -12.31 -0.69
C ALA A 27 0.00 -11.83 -1.97
N ASN A 28 -0.04 -12.63 -3.04
CA ASN A 28 0.54 -12.27 -4.34
C ASN A 28 -0.17 -11.06 -4.96
N ASP A 29 -1.50 -11.03 -4.95
CA ASP A 29 -2.26 -9.90 -5.50
C ASP A 29 -2.06 -8.63 -4.67
N THR A 30 -1.98 -8.77 -3.35
CA THR A 30 -1.60 -7.66 -2.45
C THR A 30 -0.21 -7.14 -2.77
N ALA A 31 0.78 -8.03 -2.99
CA ALA A 31 2.13 -7.63 -3.37
C ALA A 31 2.16 -6.86 -4.70
N LYS A 32 1.36 -7.28 -5.70
CA LYS A 32 1.21 -6.55 -6.98
C LYS A 32 0.63 -5.15 -6.78
N ILE A 33 -0.37 -5.01 -5.91
CA ILE A 33 -0.96 -3.69 -5.58
C ILE A 33 0.07 -2.81 -4.89
N VAL A 34 0.77 -3.34 -3.88
CA VAL A 34 1.83 -2.62 -3.17
C VAL A 34 2.93 -2.19 -4.13
N ALA A 35 3.35 -3.05 -5.06
CA ALA A 35 4.31 -2.72 -6.10
C ALA A 35 3.88 -1.52 -6.98
N ARG A 36 2.61 -1.47 -7.38
CA ARG A 36 2.04 -0.33 -8.13
C ARG A 36 2.04 0.95 -7.30
N VAL A 37 1.59 0.88 -6.05
CA VAL A 37 1.58 2.03 -5.13
C VAL A 37 2.99 2.55 -4.89
N LEU A 38 3.96 1.66 -4.65
CA LEU A 38 5.36 2.02 -4.47
C LEU A 38 5.96 2.67 -5.72
N THR A 39 5.57 2.21 -6.91
CA THR A 39 6.00 2.83 -8.17
C THR A 39 5.48 4.26 -8.28
N SER A 40 4.18 4.49 -8.02
CA SER A 40 3.61 5.84 -7.97
C SER A 40 4.29 6.74 -6.94
N ARG A 41 4.58 6.22 -5.74
CA ARG A 41 5.29 6.97 -4.68
C ARG A 41 6.74 7.27 -5.04
N ALA A 42 7.43 6.34 -5.69
CA ALA A 42 8.78 6.54 -6.19
C ALA A 42 8.83 7.66 -7.25
N VAL A 43 7.87 7.66 -8.19
CA VAL A 43 7.73 8.72 -9.19
C VAL A 43 7.48 10.08 -8.53
N GLN A 44 6.57 10.16 -7.56
CA GLN A 44 6.33 11.41 -6.81
C GLN A 44 7.59 11.93 -6.13
N ARG A 45 8.36 11.05 -5.47
CA ARG A 45 9.62 11.42 -4.83
C ARG A 45 10.63 11.97 -5.82
N ILE A 46 10.73 11.36 -7.01
CA ILE A 46 11.67 11.79 -8.05
C ILE A 46 11.22 13.10 -8.68
N LEU A 47 9.91 13.32 -8.88
CA LEU A 47 9.38 14.59 -9.34
C LEU A 47 9.77 15.74 -8.40
N ILE A 48 9.64 15.55 -7.07
CA ILE A 48 10.05 16.55 -6.08
C ILE A 48 11.55 16.84 -6.18
N GLN A 49 12.39 15.79 -6.26
CA GLN A 49 13.83 15.98 -6.44
C GLN A 49 14.18 16.71 -7.74
N LEU A 50 13.51 16.38 -8.84
CA LEU A 50 13.72 17.01 -10.13
C LEU A 50 13.25 18.47 -10.14
N GLN A 51 12.18 18.82 -9.43
CA GLN A 51 11.75 20.22 -9.30
C GLN A 51 12.83 21.11 -8.68
N GLU A 52 13.70 20.55 -7.83
CA GLU A 52 14.84 21.25 -7.24
C GLU A 52 16.08 21.27 -8.15
N THR A 53 16.30 20.22 -8.95
CA THR A 53 17.53 20.08 -9.74
C THR A 53 17.40 20.45 -11.22
N ASP A 54 16.31 20.04 -11.87
CA ASP A 54 16.03 20.29 -13.28
C ASP A 54 14.51 20.32 -13.54
N LEU A 55 13.98 21.54 -13.58
CA LEU A 55 12.55 21.80 -13.76
C LEU A 55 12.04 21.33 -15.14
N PHE A 56 12.90 21.31 -16.16
CA PHE A 56 12.51 20.88 -17.50
C PHE A 56 12.23 19.38 -17.52
N VAL A 57 13.15 18.59 -16.95
CA VAL A 57 13.00 17.12 -16.84
C VAL A 57 11.83 16.79 -15.90
N ALA A 58 11.61 17.58 -14.85
CA ALA A 58 10.45 17.43 -13.97
C ALA A 58 9.13 17.62 -14.73
N HIS A 59 9.02 18.66 -15.55
CA HIS A 59 7.85 18.92 -16.37
C HIS A 59 7.62 17.79 -17.39
N TRP A 60 8.67 17.36 -18.09
CA TRP A 60 8.58 16.24 -19.02
C TRP A 60 8.10 14.96 -18.33
N LEU A 61 8.63 14.64 -17.15
CA LEU A 61 8.21 13.45 -16.41
C LEU A 61 6.75 13.56 -15.95
N ALA A 62 6.29 14.75 -15.55
CA ALA A 62 4.90 14.98 -15.18
C ALA A 62 3.95 14.80 -16.38
N GLU A 63 4.34 15.33 -17.54
CA GLU A 63 3.61 15.14 -18.80
C GLU A 63 3.58 13.66 -19.21
N TYR A 64 4.71 12.96 -19.12
CA TYR A 64 4.79 11.52 -19.37
C TYR A 64 3.83 10.74 -18.45
N CYS A 65 3.78 11.08 -17.17
CA CYS A 65 2.87 10.45 -16.19
C CYS A 65 1.39 10.69 -16.49
N SER A 66 1.05 11.79 -17.19
CA SER A 66 -0.34 12.06 -17.59
C SER A 66 -0.82 11.09 -18.68
N SER A 67 0.07 10.70 -19.60
CA SER A 67 -0.22 9.74 -20.67
C SER A 67 -0.01 8.29 -20.22
N HIS A 68 0.94 8.07 -19.31
CA HIS A 68 1.31 6.75 -18.79
C HIS A 68 1.19 6.74 -17.27
N PRO A 69 0.04 6.33 -16.70
CA PRO A 69 -0.16 6.35 -15.27
C PRO A 69 0.85 5.43 -14.55
N PRO A 70 1.59 5.92 -13.54
CA PRO A 70 2.56 5.11 -12.79
C PRO A 70 1.90 4.01 -11.96
N MET A 71 0.58 4.10 -11.74
CA MET A 71 -0.23 3.07 -11.08
C MET A 71 -0.32 1.76 -11.87
N THR A 72 0.13 1.74 -13.13
CA THR A 72 0.30 0.49 -13.90
C THR A 72 1.49 -0.36 -13.40
N GLY A 73 2.38 0.19 -12.57
CA GLY A 73 3.44 -0.53 -11.88
C GLY A 73 4.60 -0.91 -12.81
N ASP A 74 4.89 -2.21 -12.92
CA ASP A 74 6.04 -2.69 -13.70
C ASP A 74 5.94 -2.34 -15.18
N LYS A 75 4.72 -2.29 -15.73
CA LYS A 75 4.48 -1.88 -17.13
C LYS A 75 4.99 -0.46 -17.38
N PHE A 76 4.71 0.48 -16.47
CA PHE A 76 5.19 1.86 -16.57
C PHE A 76 6.72 1.94 -16.66
N VAL A 77 7.42 1.17 -15.80
CA VAL A 77 8.88 1.13 -15.78
C VAL A 77 9.42 0.51 -17.07
N LEU A 78 8.81 -0.58 -17.55
CA LEU A 78 9.18 -1.23 -18.80
C LEU A 78 8.98 -0.31 -20.01
N ASP A 79 7.87 0.41 -20.07
CA ASP A 79 7.58 1.33 -21.16
C ASP A 79 8.60 2.48 -21.16
N MET A 80 8.94 3.04 -19.98
CA MET A 80 9.96 4.08 -19.86
C MET A 80 11.38 3.60 -20.20
N LEU A 81 11.72 2.34 -19.90
CA LEU A 81 13.00 1.73 -20.30
C LEU A 81 13.12 1.51 -21.82
N ARG A 82 11.99 1.42 -22.53
CA ARG A 82 11.96 1.25 -24.00
C ARG A 82 12.09 2.57 -24.74
N GLU A 83 11.82 3.70 -24.09
CA GLU A 83 11.96 5.00 -24.70
C GLU A 83 13.42 5.37 -24.97
N ARG A 84 13.66 6.07 -26.08
CA ARG A 84 15.00 6.50 -26.45
C ARG A 84 15.34 7.82 -25.77
N PRO A 85 16.55 7.98 -25.20
CA PRO A 85 17.04 9.27 -24.74
C PRO A 85 17.05 10.30 -25.88
N PHE A 86 16.74 11.54 -25.57
CA PHE A 86 16.71 12.62 -26.53
C PHE A 86 17.10 13.97 -25.90
N TYR A 87 17.51 14.91 -26.77
CA TYR A 87 17.73 16.29 -26.39
C TYR A 87 16.49 17.11 -26.74
N ALA A 88 16.05 17.96 -25.82
CA ALA A 88 14.98 18.90 -26.06
C ALA A 88 15.42 20.31 -25.68
N ALA A 89 15.14 21.26 -26.57
CA ALA A 89 15.38 22.67 -26.31
C ALA A 89 14.20 23.24 -25.53
N ASP A 90 14.48 23.92 -24.42
CA ASP A 90 13.49 24.75 -23.75
C ASP A 90 13.10 25.92 -24.66
N LYS A 91 11.81 26.04 -24.97
CA LYS A 91 11.28 27.10 -25.84
C LYS A 91 11.47 28.50 -25.25
N ILE A 92 11.58 28.60 -23.93
CA ILE A 92 11.69 29.88 -23.24
C ILE A 92 13.17 30.27 -23.07
N THR A 93 13.99 29.36 -22.54
CA THR A 93 15.38 29.65 -22.22
C THR A 93 16.34 29.40 -23.39
N GLY A 94 15.93 28.64 -24.41
CA GLY A 94 16.77 28.23 -25.54
C GLY A 94 17.89 27.26 -25.16
N LYS A 95 17.91 26.79 -23.90
CA LYS A 95 18.88 25.83 -23.38
C LYS A 95 18.47 24.42 -23.80
N GLU A 96 19.43 23.61 -24.21
CA GLU A 96 19.22 22.19 -24.46
C GLU A 96 19.26 21.40 -23.15
N HIS A 97 18.22 20.60 -22.93
CA HIS A 97 18.11 19.65 -21.82
C HIS A 97 18.19 18.23 -22.37
N PHE A 98 18.99 17.41 -21.72
CA PHE A 98 19.08 15.99 -22.04
C PHE A 98 18.07 15.22 -21.18
N VAL A 99 17.09 14.59 -21.83
CA VAL A 99 16.10 13.74 -21.17
C VAL A 99 16.43 12.29 -21.47
N SER A 100 16.71 11.53 -20.40
CA SER A 100 16.98 10.10 -20.48
C SER A 100 15.90 9.33 -19.72
N PRO A 101 14.81 8.92 -20.40
CA PRO A 101 13.76 8.11 -19.77
C PRO A 101 14.29 6.82 -19.12
N PRO A 102 15.21 6.05 -19.74
CA PRO A 102 15.74 4.84 -19.11
C PRO A 102 16.50 5.12 -17.81
N GLU A 103 17.19 6.26 -17.71
CA GLU A 103 17.86 6.67 -16.47
C GLU A 103 16.85 7.05 -15.39
N LEU A 104 15.79 7.76 -15.75
CA LEU A 104 14.68 8.06 -14.84
C LEU A 104 14.00 6.78 -14.35
N ALA A 105 13.78 5.80 -15.24
CA ALA A 105 13.23 4.49 -14.88
C ALA A 105 14.11 3.77 -13.85
N ASN A 106 15.42 3.76 -14.05
CA ASN A 106 16.38 3.19 -13.09
C ASN A 106 16.32 3.91 -11.73
N ARG A 107 16.24 5.25 -11.73
CA ARG A 107 16.05 6.02 -10.49
C ARG A 107 14.74 5.65 -9.79
N ILE A 108 13.65 5.47 -10.54
CA ILE A 108 12.36 5.03 -10.01
C ILE A 108 12.48 3.64 -9.37
N MET A 109 13.18 2.70 -10.01
CA MET A 109 13.41 1.37 -9.44
C MET A 109 14.22 1.42 -8.13
N VAL A 110 15.27 2.24 -8.07
CA VAL A 110 16.07 2.42 -6.85
C VAL A 110 15.23 3.07 -5.73
N ALA A 111 14.48 4.11 -6.06
CA ALA A 111 13.58 4.77 -5.10
C ALA A 111 12.48 3.82 -4.60
N ARG A 112 11.90 3.00 -5.48
CA ARG A 112 10.94 1.94 -5.14
C ARG A 112 11.56 0.92 -4.18
N LYS A 113 12.77 0.45 -4.46
CA LYS A 113 13.50 -0.48 -3.57
C LYS A 113 13.74 0.13 -2.19
N ALA A 114 14.12 1.42 -2.14
CA ALA A 114 14.32 2.13 -0.88
C ALA A 114 13.01 2.28 -0.08
N LEU A 115 11.89 2.59 -0.75
CA LEU A 115 10.58 2.67 -0.11
C LEU A 115 10.11 1.30 0.40
N ALA A 116 10.30 0.24 -0.38
CA ALA A 116 9.99 -1.13 0.03
C ALA A 116 10.78 -1.54 1.29
N GLY A 117 12.07 -1.21 1.36
CA GLY A 117 12.89 -1.42 2.56
C GLY A 117 12.42 -0.63 3.78
N GLY A 118 11.68 0.47 3.60
CA GLY A 118 11.01 1.18 4.70
C GLY A 118 9.81 0.41 5.24
N MET A 119 9.07 -0.32 4.39
CA MET A 119 7.89 -1.08 4.78
C MET A 119 8.22 -2.31 5.63
N SER A 120 9.42 -2.88 5.52
CA SER A 120 9.81 -4.03 6.36
C SER A 120 9.91 -3.71 7.85
N LYS A 121 9.94 -2.42 8.21
CA LYS A 121 9.88 -1.95 9.61
C LYS A 121 8.45 -1.84 10.13
N PHE A 122 7.44 -2.01 9.27
CA PHE A 122 6.04 -1.88 9.62
C PHE A 122 5.50 -3.21 10.13
N ASP A 123 5.03 -3.23 11.38
CA ASP A 123 4.35 -4.38 11.97
C ASP A 123 2.84 -4.30 11.67
N PHE A 124 2.43 -5.00 10.60
CA PHE A 124 1.06 -4.96 10.09
C PHE A 124 0.02 -5.58 11.06
N PRO A 125 0.27 -6.74 11.71
CA PRO A 125 -0.61 -7.26 12.75
C PRO A 125 -0.91 -6.26 13.88
N THR A 126 0.13 -5.63 14.42
CA THR A 126 -0.02 -4.64 15.51
C THR A 126 -0.84 -3.42 15.05
N TYR A 127 -0.61 -2.95 13.82
CA TYR A 127 -1.40 -1.87 13.25
C TYR A 127 -2.88 -2.24 13.11
N LEU A 128 -3.18 -3.44 12.58
CA LEU A 128 -4.56 -3.92 12.41
C LEU A 128 -5.31 -4.04 13.74
N GLN A 129 -4.64 -4.57 14.77
CA GLN A 129 -5.22 -4.64 16.11
C GLN A 129 -5.63 -3.25 16.60
N ARG A 130 -4.73 -2.27 16.46
CA ARG A 130 -5.00 -0.88 16.83
C ARG A 130 -6.19 -0.31 16.05
N THR A 131 -6.26 -0.49 14.74
CA THR A 131 -7.39 0.03 13.94
C THR A 131 -8.70 -0.64 14.33
N ASN A 132 -8.70 -1.94 14.61
CA ASN A 132 -9.90 -2.66 15.04
C ASN A 132 -10.38 -2.16 16.40
N THR A 133 -9.48 -1.95 17.36
CA THR A 133 -9.84 -1.38 18.67
C THR A 133 -10.45 0.02 18.54
N GLU A 134 -9.96 0.82 17.60
CA GLU A 134 -10.47 2.17 17.35
C GLU A 134 -11.86 2.16 16.70
N VAL A 135 -12.10 1.28 15.72
CA VAL A 135 -13.42 1.09 15.12
C VAL A 135 -14.43 0.63 16.17
N LEU A 136 -14.04 -0.31 17.03
CA LEU A 136 -14.89 -0.77 18.13
C LEU A 136 -15.18 0.35 19.13
N ARG A 137 -14.18 1.17 19.47
CA ARG A 137 -14.35 2.35 20.34
C ARG A 137 -15.40 3.31 19.75
N GLN A 138 -15.26 3.66 18.47
CA GLN A 138 -16.21 4.56 17.78
C GLN A 138 -17.62 3.97 17.73
N HIS A 139 -17.74 2.66 17.51
CA HIS A 139 -19.03 1.99 17.54
C HIS A 139 -19.69 2.07 18.92
N LEU A 140 -18.93 1.82 19.99
CA LEU A 140 -19.43 1.92 21.36
C LEU A 140 -19.80 3.36 21.73
N GLU A 141 -19.06 4.36 21.26
CA GLU A 141 -19.37 5.78 21.50
C GLU A 141 -20.67 6.21 20.82
N SER A 142 -20.86 5.82 19.55
CA SER A 142 -22.10 6.10 18.82
C SER A 142 -23.32 5.41 19.43
N ASN A 143 -23.18 4.14 19.84
CA ASN A 143 -24.27 3.40 20.49
C ASN A 143 -24.55 3.87 21.92
N SER A 144 -23.52 4.16 22.71
CA SER A 144 -23.70 4.62 24.11
C SER A 144 -24.43 5.97 24.20
N TYR A 145 -24.25 6.83 23.19
CA TYR A 145 -25.00 8.08 23.04
C TYR A 145 -26.52 7.85 22.89
N THR A 146 -26.94 6.74 22.28
CA THR A 146 -28.36 6.40 22.12
C THR A 146 -28.97 5.85 23.43
N SER A 147 -28.23 5.04 24.19
CA SER A 147 -28.68 4.47 25.47
C SER A 147 -28.81 5.50 26.60
N GLY A 148 -27.98 6.54 26.64
CA GLY A 148 -28.11 7.63 27.62
C GLY A 148 -29.31 8.57 27.37
N SER A 149 -29.89 8.53 26.17
CA SER A 149 -31.09 9.31 25.83
C SER A 149 -32.37 8.69 26.39
N TYR A 150 -32.41 7.36 26.52
CA TYR A 150 -33.56 6.62 27.03
C TYR A 150 -33.77 6.86 28.53
N GLU A 151 -32.69 6.89 29.31
CA GLU A 151 -32.74 7.14 30.76
C GLU A 151 -33.26 8.55 31.11
N LYS A 152 -32.97 9.56 30.27
CA LYS A 152 -33.52 10.91 30.41
C LYS A 152 -34.99 10.99 30.05
N VAL A 153 -35.46 10.20 29.08
CA VAL A 153 -36.88 10.10 28.71
C VAL A 153 -37.66 9.38 29.80
N GLU A 154 -37.11 8.30 30.36
CA GLU A 154 -37.75 7.53 31.43
C GLU A 154 -37.85 8.33 32.74
N ARG A 155 -36.79 9.06 33.14
CA ARG A 155 -36.84 9.99 34.28
C ARG A 155 -37.83 11.14 34.09
N ARG A 156 -38.11 11.56 32.85
CA ARG A 156 -39.14 12.57 32.54
C ARG A 156 -40.55 12.00 32.62
N ARG A 157 -40.75 10.71 32.32
CA ARG A 157 -42.04 10.02 32.49
C ARG A 157 -42.36 9.77 33.96
N GLN A 158 -41.39 9.34 34.76
CA GLN A 158 -41.58 9.11 36.20
C GLN A 158 -41.83 10.39 37.03
N ARG A 159 -41.49 11.57 36.51
CA ARG A 159 -41.79 12.87 37.16
C ARG A 159 -43.17 13.44 36.80
N ARG A 160 -43.89 12.81 35.87
CA ARG A 160 -45.22 13.23 35.38
C ARG A 160 -46.35 12.28 35.80
N ALA A 161 -46.01 11.19 36.48
CA ALA A 161 -46.95 10.32 37.21
C ALA A 161 -46.89 10.68 38.69
#